data_AF-F6EQP4-F1
#
_entry.id   AF-F6EQP4-F1
#
_cell.length_a   1.000
_cell.length_b   1.000
_cell.length_c   1.000
_cell.angle_alpha   90.00
_cell.angle_beta   90.00
_cell.angle_gamma   90.00
#
_symmetry.space_group_name_H-M   'P 1'
#
loop_
_entity.id
_entity.type
_entity.pdbx_description
1 polymer ?
#
loop_
_entity_poly.entity_id
_entity_poly.type
_entity_poly.pdbx_seq_one_letter_code
_entity_poly.pdbx_strand_id
1 'polypeptide(L)'
;MVRVPELDELTQARRLSEVEQMARELIALANDSRISDVDVTVTVEVHGLRDVIGEAMHIRQVREQAAQLEAEAQELSRHLASELSKADVPVRDIGIVLGVSYQRAHQLISH
;
A
#
# COMPACT_ATOMS: atom_id res chain seq x y z
N MET A 1 -2.35 20.78 14.18
CA MET A 1 -3.65 21.41 14.47
C MET A 1 -4.66 20.86 13.48
N VAL A 2 -5.93 20.79 13.87
CA VAL A 2 -7.02 20.30 13.01
C VAL A 2 -7.99 21.46 12.84
N ARG A 3 -8.28 21.83 11.60
CA ARG A 3 -9.19 22.94 11.28
C ARG A 3 -10.47 22.37 10.68
N VAL A 4 -11.61 22.87 11.15
CA VAL A 4 -12.92 22.59 10.56
C VAL A 4 -13.41 23.87 9.87
N PRO A 5 -13.23 24.01 8.55
CA PRO A 5 -13.43 25.27 7.86
C PRO A 5 -14.85 25.82 7.95
N GLU A 6 -15.85 24.93 7.92
CA GLU A 6 -17.28 25.30 7.92
C GLU A 6 -17.75 25.87 9.25
N LEU A 7 -17.05 25.54 10.35
CA LEU A 7 -17.32 26.07 11.69
C LEU A 7 -16.40 27.24 12.05
N ASP A 8 -15.36 27.50 11.25
CA ASP A 8 -14.24 28.39 11.59
C ASP A 8 -13.57 28.05 12.95
N GLU A 9 -13.60 26.77 13.32
CA GLU A 9 -13.08 26.29 14.60
C GLU A 9 -11.84 25.40 14.44
N LEU A 10 -11.08 25.29 15.54
CA LEU A 10 -9.83 24.55 15.63
C LEU A 10 -9.86 23.57 16.79
N THR A 11 -9.32 22.37 16.55
CA THR A 11 -8.98 21.40 17.59
C THR A 11 -7.54 20.93 17.39
N GLN A 12 -7.08 20.03 18.27
CA GLN A 12 -5.71 19.55 18.28
C GLN A 12 -5.67 18.03 18.45
N ALA A 13 -4.80 17.40 17.67
CA ALA A 13 -4.49 15.98 17.75
C ALA A 13 -2.97 15.83 17.85
N ARG A 14 -2.49 14.85 18.62
CA ARG A 14 -1.06 14.54 18.72
C ARG A 14 -0.62 13.61 17.60
N ARG A 15 -1.54 12.80 17.07
CA ARG A 15 -1.31 11.83 16.01
C ARG A 15 -2.36 11.97 14.92
N LEU A 16 -1.98 11.67 13.67
CA LEU A 16 -2.92 11.68 12.53
C LEU A 16 -4.12 10.73 12.74
N SER A 17 -3.91 9.61 13.44
CA SER A 17 -4.97 8.65 13.77
C SER A 17 -6.05 9.22 14.70
N GLU A 18 -5.77 10.31 15.41
CA GLU A 18 -6.72 10.96 16.32
C GLU A 18 -7.51 12.06 15.60
N VAL A 19 -7.06 12.53 14.43
CA VAL A 19 -7.60 13.72 13.74
C VAL A 19 -9.08 13.57 13.44
N GLU A 20 -9.51 12.42 12.92
CA GLU A 20 -10.91 12.15 12.59
C GLU A 20 -11.80 12.23 13.83
N GLN A 21 -11.40 11.56 14.91
CA GLN A 21 -12.13 11.57 16.17
C GLN A 21 -12.25 12.99 16.74
N MET A 22 -11.13 13.73 16.80
CA MET A 22 -11.11 15.09 17.34
C MET A 22 -11.98 16.06 16.50
N ALA A 23 -11.98 15.90 15.17
CA ALA A 23 -12.82 16.71 14.29
C ALA A 23 -14.31 16.39 14.48
N ARG A 24 -14.68 15.11 14.54
CA ARG A 24 -16.08 14.69 14.74
C ARG A 24 -16.62 15.11 16.11
N GLU A 25 -15.81 15.02 17.16
CA GLU A 25 -16.16 15.51 18.50
C GLU A 25 -16.44 17.02 18.50
N LEU A 26 -15.59 17.82 17.85
CA LEU A 26 -15.79 19.26 17.71
C LEU A 26 -17.10 19.59 16.96
N ILE A 27 -17.34 18.93 15.83
CA ILE A 27 -18.52 19.17 14.99
C ILE A 27 -19.81 18.76 15.71
N ALA A 28 -19.81 17.60 16.37
CA ALA A 28 -20.96 17.11 17.12
C ALA A 28 -21.32 18.04 18.29
N LEU A 29 -20.30 18.56 18.98
CA LEU A 29 -20.49 19.52 20.06
C LEU A 29 -21.06 20.85 19.54
N ALA A 30 -20.52 21.38 18.44
CA ALA A 30 -20.96 22.65 17.86
C ALA A 30 -22.41 22.60 17.32
N ASN A 31 -22.82 21.45 16.79
CA ASN A 31 -24.12 21.26 16.15
C ASN A 31 -25.19 20.61 17.05
N ASP A 32 -24.88 20.32 18.31
CA ASP A 32 -25.74 19.54 19.24
C ASP A 32 -26.23 18.22 18.60
N SER A 33 -25.33 17.51 17.93
CA SER A 33 -25.60 16.26 17.21
C SER A 33 -24.81 15.10 17.80
N ARG A 34 -25.12 13.86 17.38
CA ARG A 34 -24.31 12.70 17.76
C ARG A 34 -23.06 12.63 16.89
N ILE A 35 -21.95 12.18 17.47
CA ILE A 35 -20.70 11.91 16.74
C ILE A 35 -20.91 10.90 15.60
N SER A 36 -21.79 9.91 15.80
CA SER A 36 -22.13 8.90 14.78
C SER A 36 -22.76 9.48 13.52
N ASP A 37 -23.33 10.68 13.62
CA ASP A 37 -24.05 11.34 12.53
C ASP A 37 -23.13 12.29 11.76
N VAL A 38 -21.85 12.37 12.15
CA VAL A 38 -20.83 13.22 11.53
C VAL A 38 -19.89 12.36 10.70
N ASP A 39 -19.81 12.65 9.41
CA ASP A 39 -18.77 12.12 8.53
C ASP A 39 -17.80 13.22 8.11
N VAL A 40 -16.51 12.90 8.02
CA VAL A 40 -15.46 13.87 7.74
C VAL A 40 -14.47 13.32 6.73
N THR A 41 -14.04 14.18 5.80
CA THR A 41 -12.90 13.90 4.93
C THR A 41 -11.70 14.70 5.42
N VAL A 42 -10.60 14.02 5.71
CA VAL A 42 -9.38 14.65 6.26
C VAL A 42 -8.37 14.89 5.14
N THR A 43 -7.94 16.14 5.00
CA THR A 43 -6.77 16.53 4.19
C THR A 43 -5.60 16.89 5.10
N VAL A 44 -4.39 16.52 4.69
CA VAL A 44 -3.16 16.82 5.44
C VAL A 44 -2.31 17.80 4.66
N GLU A 45 -2.04 18.94 5.28
CA GLU A 45 -1.12 19.95 4.76
C GLU A 45 0.17 19.93 5.59
N VAL A 46 1.31 19.81 4.92
CA VAL A 46 2.63 19.89 5.55
C VAL A 46 3.39 21.06 4.93
N HIS A 47 3.84 21.99 5.75
CA HIS A 47 4.53 23.18 5.25
C HIS A 47 5.76 22.80 4.42
N GLY A 48 5.87 23.39 3.23
CA GLY A 48 6.95 23.10 2.27
C GLY A 48 6.75 21.86 1.42
N LEU A 49 5.71 21.06 1.65
CA LEU A 49 5.35 19.91 0.82
C LEU A 49 4.02 20.18 0.10
N ARG A 50 3.95 19.77 -1.16
CA ARG A 50 2.71 19.83 -1.95
C ARG A 50 2.12 18.43 -2.04
N ASP A 51 0.79 18.35 -1.98
CA ASP A 51 0.01 17.14 -2.26
C ASP A 51 0.51 15.85 -1.57
N VAL A 52 0.78 15.92 -0.26
CA VAL A 52 1.27 14.78 0.53
C VAL A 52 0.33 13.57 0.43
N ILE A 53 -0.97 13.82 0.38
CA ILE A 53 -2.00 12.77 0.27
C ILE A 53 -1.97 12.10 -1.11
N GLY A 54 -1.89 12.88 -2.19
CA GLY A 54 -1.76 12.37 -3.56
C GLY A 54 -0.47 11.56 -3.75
N GLU A 55 0.66 12.06 -3.26
CA GLU A 55 1.94 11.32 -3.32
C GLU A 55 1.88 10.01 -2.52
N ALA A 56 1.30 10.02 -1.31
CA ALA A 56 1.14 8.81 -0.51
C ALA A 56 0.20 7.78 -1.19
N MET A 57 -0.86 8.24 -1.85
CA MET A 57 -1.73 7.38 -2.68
C MET A 57 -0.96 6.77 -3.85
N HIS A 58 -0.19 7.58 -4.58
CA HIS A 58 0.62 7.10 -5.69
C HIS A 58 1.64 6.04 -5.25
N ILE A 59 2.33 6.25 -4.12
CA ILE A 59 3.26 5.27 -3.55
C ILE A 59 2.56 3.94 -3.22
N ARG A 60 1.34 3.98 -2.67
CA ARG A 60 0.55 2.76 -2.42
C ARG A 60 0.23 2.04 -3.72
N GLN A 61 -0.24 2.76 -4.73
CA GLN A 61 -0.57 2.18 -6.02
C GLN A 61 0.65 1.55 -6.71
N VAL A 62 1.81 2.21 -6.66
CA VAL A 62 3.07 1.66 -7.19
C VAL A 62 3.47 0.38 -6.45
N ARG A 63 3.30 0.34 -5.13
CA ARG A 63 3.57 -0.87 -4.32
C ARG A 63 2.63 -2.02 -4.67
N GLU A 64 1.34 -1.74 -4.87
CA GLU A 64 0.36 -2.74 -5.29
C GLU A 64 0.69 -3.30 -6.68
N GLN A 65 1.05 -2.43 -7.63
CA GLN A 65 1.50 -2.84 -8.95
C GLN A 65 2.76 -3.71 -8.90
N ALA A 66 3.75 -3.32 -8.09
CA ALA A 66 4.96 -4.10 -7.90
C ALA A 66 4.66 -5.48 -7.31
N ALA A 67 3.77 -5.57 -6.31
CA ALA A 67 3.36 -6.84 -5.74
C ALA A 67 2.65 -7.74 -6.77
N GLN A 68 1.81 -7.16 -7.64
CA GLN A 68 1.13 -7.90 -8.70
C GLN A 68 2.12 -8.44 -9.74
N LEU A 69 3.06 -7.61 -10.19
CA LEU A 69 4.08 -8.01 -11.16
C LEU A 69 5.03 -9.06 -10.58
N GLU A 70 5.38 -8.96 -9.29
CA GLU A 70 6.20 -9.96 -8.60
C GLU A 70 5.49 -11.31 -8.52
N ALA A 71 4.19 -11.31 -8.20
CA ALA A 71 3.38 -12.52 -8.17
C ALA A 71 3.29 -13.18 -9.56
N GLU A 72 3.09 -12.38 -10.61
CA GLU A 72 3.07 -12.85 -12.00
C GLU A 72 4.43 -13.44 -12.42
N ALA A 73 5.53 -12.72 -12.15
CA ALA A 73 6.88 -13.19 -12.44
C ALA A 73 7.20 -14.51 -11.73
N GLN A 74 6.73 -14.67 -10.48
CA GLN A 74 6.90 -15.91 -9.72
C GLN A 74 6.12 -17.07 -10.34
N GLU A 75 4.90 -16.83 -10.82
CA GLU A 75 4.08 -17.85 -11.49
C GLU A 75 4.72 -18.29 -12.81
N LEU A 76 5.09 -17.33 -13.66
CA LEU A 76 5.76 -17.59 -14.94
C LEU A 76 7.08 -18.34 -14.74
N SER A 77 7.86 -17.96 -13.71
CA SER A 77 9.10 -18.64 -13.37
C SER A 77 8.87 -20.09 -12.96
N ARG A 78 7.86 -20.37 -12.12
CA ARG A 78 7.51 -21.75 -11.73
C ARG A 78 7.05 -22.57 -12.93
N HIS A 79 6.17 -22.01 -13.76
CA HIS A 79 5.68 -22.67 -14.95
C HIS A 79 6.83 -23.05 -15.90
N LEU A 80 7.69 -22.09 -16.25
CA LEU A 80 8.83 -22.34 -17.14
C LEU A 80 9.86 -23.29 -16.53
N ALA A 81 10.16 -23.17 -15.23
CA ALA A 81 11.04 -24.12 -14.54
C ALA A 81 10.50 -25.56 -14.62
N SER A 82 9.19 -25.74 -14.44
CA SER A 82 8.53 -27.04 -14.54
C SER A 82 8.63 -27.62 -15.96
N GLU A 83 8.33 -26.83 -16.99
CA GLU A 83 8.40 -27.27 -18.39
C GLU A 83 9.84 -27.64 -18.80
N LEU A 84 10.83 -26.84 -18.41
CA LEU A 84 12.24 -27.14 -18.66
C LEU A 84 12.69 -28.43 -17.93
N SER A 85 12.25 -28.61 -16.69
CA SER A 85 12.55 -29.83 -15.93
C SER A 85 11.94 -31.08 -16.56
N LYS A 86 10.70 -30.99 -17.09
CA LYS A 86 10.05 -32.10 -17.81
C LYS A 86 10.75 -32.45 -19.13
N ALA A 87 11.46 -31.48 -19.71
CA ALA A 87 12.30 -31.67 -20.89
C ALA A 87 13.74 -32.12 -20.55
N ASP A 88 13.98 -32.62 -19.33
CA ASP A 88 15.28 -33.09 -18.82
C ASP A 88 16.40 -32.03 -18.86
N VAL A 89 16.05 -30.74 -18.84
CA VAL A 89 17.05 -29.65 -18.77
C VAL A 89 17.69 -29.65 -17.38
N PRO A 90 19.04 -29.63 -17.27
CA PRO A 90 19.71 -29.59 -15.98
C PRO A 90 19.32 -28.36 -15.15
N VAL A 91 19.09 -28.55 -13.84
CA VAL A 91 18.68 -27.48 -12.90
C VAL A 91 19.60 -26.26 -12.91
N ARG A 92 20.90 -26.47 -13.17
CA ARG A 92 21.88 -25.40 -13.33
C ARG A 92 21.58 -24.51 -14.53
N ASP A 93 21.19 -25.09 -15.66
CA ASP A 93 20.89 -24.38 -16.89
C ASP A 93 19.52 -23.69 -16.78
N ILE A 94 18.56 -24.31 -16.07
CA ILE A 94 17.29 -23.66 -15.70
C ILE A 94 17.55 -22.35 -14.93
N GLY A 95 18.48 -22.36 -13.98
CA GLY A 95 18.88 -21.15 -13.25
C GLY A 95 19.45 -20.06 -14.16
N ILE A 96 20.28 -20.43 -15.14
CA ILE A 96 20.82 -19.47 -16.13
C ILE A 96 19.70 -18.89 -16.98
N VAL A 97 18.78 -19.72 -17.49
CA VAL A 97 17.66 -19.29 -18.35
C VAL A 97 16.71 -18.34 -17.60
N LEU A 98 16.41 -18.65 -16.34
CA LEU A 98 15.52 -17.83 -15.50
C LEU A 98 16.22 -16.64 -14.84
N GLY A 99 17.55 -16.51 -14.99
CA GLY A 99 18.33 -15.45 -14.35
C GLY A 99 18.38 -15.53 -12.83
N VAL A 100 18.27 -16.75 -12.26
CA VAL A 100 18.26 -16.99 -10.81
C VAL A 100 19.40 -17.92 -10.38
N SER A 101 19.69 -17.95 -9.07
CA SER A 101 20.68 -18.88 -8.54
C SER A 101 20.26 -20.34 -8.72
N TYR A 102 21.23 -21.25 -8.74
CA TYR A 102 20.98 -22.70 -8.75
C TYR A 102 20.02 -23.13 -7.63
N GLN A 103 20.20 -22.59 -6.42
CA GLN A 103 19.35 -22.89 -5.27
C GLN A 103 17.90 -22.47 -5.52
N ARG A 104 17.69 -21.30 -6.13
CA ARG A 104 16.35 -20.81 -6.46
C ARG A 104 15.71 -21.64 -7.57
N ALA A 105 16.46 -22.01 -8.61
CA ALA A 105 15.98 -22.91 -9.66
C ALA A 105 15.55 -24.26 -9.08
N HIS A 106 16.34 -24.83 -8.17
CA HIS A 106 16.00 -26.07 -7.47
C HIS A 106 14.71 -25.92 -6.64
N GLN A 107 14.53 -24.79 -5.93
CA GLN A 107 13.29 -24.54 -5.17
C GLN A 107 12.05 -24.46 -6.07
N LEU A 108 12.18 -23.86 -7.26
CA LEU A 108 11.07 -23.69 -8.21
C LEU A 108 10.56 -25.01 -8.79
N ILE A 109 11.41 -26.03 -8.90
CA ILE A 109 11.04 -27.36 -9.40
C ILE A 109 10.69 -28.37 -8.29
N SER A 110 11.02 -28.05 -7.03
CA SER A 110 10.80 -28.95 -5.88
C SER A 110 9.49 -28.69 -5.14
N HIS A 111 8.73 -27.68 -5.57
CA HIS A 111 7.42 -27.29 -5.04
C HIS A 111 6.37 -27.42 -6.13
#